data_AF-A0A356NDI3-F1
#
_entry.id   AF-A0A356NDI3-F1
#
_cell.length_a   1.000
_cell.length_b   1.000
_cell.length_c   1.000
_cell.angle_alpha   90.00
_cell.angle_beta   90.00
_cell.angle_gamma   90.00
#
_symmetry.space_group_name_H-M   'P 1'
#
loop_
_entity.id
_entity.type
_entity.pdbx_description
1 polymer ?
#
loop_
_entity_poly.entity_id
_entity_poly.type
_entity_poly.pdbx_seq_one_letter_code
_entity_poly.pdbx_strand_id
1 'polypeptide(L)'
;MTVTVSSGSSSVSPQLYDTLPLSSLRQAEQQDRFPDRTELDRLINFFQGGQQRVDVARRLAANAGAIIAQAANRIFSGGTPLAYLEEPPSRTAAVPGVGAAFREGRSEQKAFDRSVETFAQSAGSSRGLFSRLLDNFRQAGDVAVVTPAGFAPIDISRYGKERMTKSLRDLGWFLRYVGYAVVAGDPSILVVNARGLREVLEKGCSIPATLLALQEMRAAAAAVFQDEPEGRQLVVDCFNVLLKELSEGGPSPRLRPGSVVAQGLQLPATYAEAAASPGRYVMRPGLSGREKAEVVRAAYRQVLERDVTKAYSLRLAAPETDVRNGRISMREFVRAIGRSSLYRRDFYNNQSNSRVVELAFRHFLGRGVSTLEEFRQAFAVVSGGGQGALVDFLVDSAEYGRIYGEETVPYLRDLGEEAQESANWGPNRKLFNYAARFQGAPQYVTSFSGQRRPLPDQHAYGGANDPLANQYGAIFPSSTNAPRTLAAGFGYDTRRLFVGSAPGLSA
;
A
#
# COMPACT_ATOMS: atom_id res chain seq x y z
N MET A 1 21.56 -8.46 20.78
CA MET A 1 21.39 -7.06 21.23
C MET A 1 20.00 -6.93 21.83
N THR A 2 19.88 -6.45 23.06
CA THR A 2 18.58 -6.12 23.67
C THR A 2 18.15 -4.73 23.21
N VAL A 3 16.96 -4.61 22.61
CA VAL A 3 16.39 -3.31 22.24
C VAL A 3 15.96 -2.61 23.53
N THR A 4 16.69 -1.57 23.94
CA THR A 4 16.45 -0.87 25.20
C THR A 4 15.36 0.19 25.09
N VAL A 5 15.32 0.90 23.95
CA VAL A 5 14.39 2.00 23.70
C VAL A 5 13.67 1.81 22.38
N SER A 6 12.39 2.18 22.36
CA SER A 6 11.52 2.19 21.19
C SER A 6 10.95 3.59 20.96
N SER A 7 10.92 4.00 19.70
CA SER A 7 10.24 5.21 19.23
C SER A 7 8.70 5.10 19.25
N GLY A 8 8.18 3.91 19.56
CA GLY A 8 6.77 3.54 19.46
C GLY A 8 6.42 2.93 18.10
N SER A 9 5.34 2.14 18.08
CA SER A 9 4.71 1.59 16.88
C SER A 9 3.38 2.32 16.65
N SER A 10 3.30 3.16 15.64
CA SER A 10 2.00 3.69 15.21
C SER A 10 1.23 2.62 14.45
N SER A 11 -0.10 2.60 14.59
CA SER A 11 -0.95 1.80 13.71
C SER A 11 -0.77 2.28 12.28
N VAL A 12 -0.50 1.34 11.36
CA VAL A 12 -0.36 1.61 9.94
C VAL A 12 -1.17 0.55 9.21
N SER A 13 -2.12 1.00 8.39
CA SER A 13 -2.86 0.13 7.47
C SER A 13 -2.30 0.33 6.08
N PRO A 14 -1.47 -0.60 5.57
CA PRO A 14 -0.99 -0.49 4.20
C PRO A 14 -2.19 -0.57 3.25
N GLN A 15 -2.12 0.21 2.17
CA GLN A 15 -3.12 0.11 1.12
C GLN A 15 -2.96 -1.21 0.39
N LEU A 16 -4.08 -1.88 0.18
CA LEU A 16 -4.12 -3.22 -0.40
C LEU A 16 -4.48 -3.18 -1.89
N TYR A 17 -5.43 -2.31 -2.25
CA TYR A 17 -5.95 -2.13 -3.61
C TYR A 17 -6.73 -0.81 -3.69
N ASP A 18 -7.10 -0.44 -4.91
CA ASP A 18 -7.93 0.72 -5.22
C ASP A 18 -9.40 0.36 -5.39
N THR A 19 -10.26 1.28 -4.98
CA THR A 19 -11.68 1.27 -5.37
C THR A 19 -11.93 2.49 -6.23
N LEU A 20 -12.93 2.42 -7.11
CA LEU A 20 -13.27 3.55 -7.98
C LEU A 20 -13.53 4.86 -7.18
N PRO A 21 -14.25 4.84 -6.04
CA PRO A 21 -14.39 6.04 -5.23
C PRO A 21 -13.07 6.59 -4.67
N LEU A 22 -12.19 5.71 -4.20
CA LEU A 22 -10.90 6.11 -3.64
C LEU A 22 -10.00 6.71 -4.71
N SER A 23 -9.87 6.06 -5.87
CA SER A 23 -9.03 6.55 -6.97
C SER A 23 -9.56 7.84 -7.59
N SER A 24 -10.89 8.03 -7.63
CA SER A 24 -11.53 9.25 -8.12
C SER A 24 -11.32 10.47 -7.22
N LEU A 25 -11.25 10.27 -5.90
CA LEU A 25 -11.08 11.36 -4.93
C LEU A 25 -9.62 11.64 -4.58
N ARG A 26 -8.72 10.66 -4.78
CA ARG A 26 -7.31 10.76 -4.42
C ARG A 26 -6.62 11.98 -5.02
N GLN A 27 -6.88 12.28 -6.29
CA GLN A 27 -6.22 13.42 -6.95
C GLN A 27 -6.65 14.75 -6.34
N ALA A 28 -7.94 14.90 -6.00
CA ALA A 28 -8.46 16.10 -5.36
C ALA A 28 -7.87 16.30 -3.96
N GLU A 29 -7.81 15.23 -3.17
CA GLU A 29 -7.21 15.22 -1.83
C GLU A 29 -5.71 15.57 -1.89
N GLN A 30 -4.94 14.90 -2.74
CA GLN A 30 -3.51 15.17 -2.94
C GLN A 30 -3.23 16.58 -3.48
N GLN A 31 -4.23 17.29 -3.99
CA GLN A 31 -4.15 18.65 -4.51
C GLN A 31 -4.72 19.71 -3.56
N ASP A 32 -5.23 19.33 -2.38
CA ASP A 32 -5.95 20.21 -1.45
C ASP A 32 -7.09 21.02 -2.13
N ARG A 33 -7.70 20.42 -3.15
CA ARG A 33 -8.84 20.99 -3.88
C ARG A 33 -10.12 20.24 -3.56
N PHE A 34 -11.23 20.92 -3.81
CA PHE A 34 -12.51 20.23 -3.83
C PHE A 34 -12.62 19.37 -5.11
N PRO A 35 -13.32 18.23 -5.05
CA PRO A 35 -13.56 17.42 -6.24
C PRO A 35 -14.27 18.22 -7.32
N ASP A 36 -13.80 18.06 -8.56
CA ASP A 36 -14.39 18.75 -9.72
C ASP A 36 -15.66 18.03 -10.16
N ARG A 37 -16.48 18.71 -10.98
CA ARG A 37 -17.74 18.14 -11.50
C ARG A 37 -17.53 16.79 -12.20
N THR A 38 -16.45 16.63 -12.94
CA THR A 38 -16.12 15.38 -13.64
C THR A 38 -15.84 14.22 -12.68
N GLU A 39 -15.18 14.48 -11.55
CA GLU A 39 -14.92 13.47 -10.52
C GLU A 39 -16.19 13.12 -9.76
N LEU A 40 -17.02 14.12 -9.45
CA LEU A 40 -18.33 13.91 -8.84
C LEU A 40 -19.26 13.11 -9.76
N ASP A 41 -19.28 13.41 -11.06
CA ASP A 41 -20.07 12.69 -12.06
C ASP A 41 -19.62 11.22 -12.15
N ARG A 42 -18.31 10.93 -12.07
CA ARG A 42 -17.79 9.55 -11.98
C ARG A 42 -18.30 8.82 -10.75
N LEU A 43 -18.31 9.47 -9.59
CA LEU A 43 -18.86 8.89 -8.35
C LEU A 43 -20.35 8.62 -8.48
N ILE A 44 -21.11 9.57 -9.02
CA ILE A 44 -22.56 9.44 -9.23
C ILE A 44 -22.85 8.23 -10.13
N ASN A 45 -22.17 8.14 -11.27
CA ASN A 45 -22.33 7.03 -12.21
C ASN A 45 -21.97 5.68 -11.55
N PHE A 46 -20.90 5.64 -10.76
CA PHE A 46 -20.55 4.46 -10.00
C PHE A 46 -21.67 4.08 -9.03
N PHE A 47 -22.13 4.96 -8.15
CA PHE A 47 -23.15 4.62 -7.15
C PHE A 47 -24.50 4.26 -7.77
N GLN A 48 -24.89 4.89 -8.89
CA GLN A 48 -26.11 4.54 -9.61
C GLN A 48 -26.08 3.09 -10.13
N GLY A 49 -24.94 2.61 -10.64
CA GLY A 49 -24.75 1.22 -11.06
C GLY A 49 -24.43 0.23 -9.91
N GLY A 50 -24.52 0.65 -8.65
CA GLY A 50 -24.09 -0.15 -7.50
C GLY A 50 -24.88 -1.43 -7.29
N GLN A 51 -26.21 -1.36 -7.42
CA GLN A 51 -27.09 -2.51 -7.21
C GLN A 51 -26.78 -3.63 -8.22
N GLN A 52 -26.60 -3.27 -9.49
CA GLN A 52 -26.22 -4.20 -10.54
C GLN A 52 -24.92 -4.94 -10.22
N ARG A 53 -23.86 -4.23 -9.79
CA ARG A 53 -22.57 -4.87 -9.46
C ARG A 53 -22.68 -5.83 -8.26
N VAL A 54 -23.49 -5.49 -7.27
CA VAL A 54 -23.78 -6.38 -6.14
C VAL A 54 -24.53 -7.62 -6.59
N ASP A 55 -25.53 -7.47 -7.46
CA ASP A 55 -26.32 -8.59 -7.97
C ASP A 55 -25.49 -9.52 -8.87
N VAL A 56 -24.61 -8.96 -9.71
CA VAL A 56 -23.61 -9.71 -10.47
C VAL A 56 -22.70 -10.52 -9.54
N ALA A 57 -22.15 -9.90 -8.49
CA ALA A 57 -21.29 -10.59 -7.53
C ALA A 57 -22.04 -11.71 -6.77
N ARG A 58 -23.31 -11.49 -6.41
CA ARG A 58 -24.16 -12.52 -5.79
C ARG A 58 -24.42 -13.70 -6.73
N ARG A 59 -24.72 -13.43 -8.01
CA ARG A 59 -24.95 -14.48 -9.01
C ARG A 59 -23.66 -15.25 -9.30
N LEU A 60 -22.50 -14.59 -9.33
CA LEU A 60 -21.20 -15.25 -9.41
C LEU A 60 -20.97 -16.19 -8.21
N ALA A 61 -21.19 -15.70 -6.99
CA ALA A 61 -21.04 -16.51 -5.77
C ALA A 61 -21.98 -17.71 -5.77
N ALA A 62 -23.26 -17.52 -6.11
CA ALA A 62 -24.26 -18.59 -6.14
C ALA A 62 -23.93 -19.71 -7.15
N ASN A 63 -23.15 -19.41 -8.20
CA ASN A 63 -22.74 -20.35 -9.24
C ASN A 63 -21.26 -20.76 -9.13
N ALA A 64 -20.57 -20.40 -8.04
CA ALA A 64 -19.13 -20.59 -7.91
C ALA A 64 -18.69 -22.05 -8.05
N GLY A 65 -19.39 -22.97 -7.38
CA GLY A 65 -19.09 -24.40 -7.48
C GLY A 65 -19.18 -24.94 -8.91
N ALA A 66 -20.16 -24.49 -9.70
CA ALA A 66 -20.32 -24.91 -11.10
C ALA A 66 -19.22 -24.34 -12.00
N ILE A 67 -18.85 -23.07 -11.80
CA ILE A 67 -17.77 -22.41 -12.56
C ILE A 67 -16.43 -23.11 -12.28
N ILE A 68 -16.12 -23.36 -11.00
CA ILE A 68 -14.88 -24.03 -10.59
C ILE A 68 -14.86 -25.48 -11.09
N ALA A 69 -15.98 -26.21 -11.00
CA ALA A 69 -16.07 -27.58 -11.50
C ALA A 69 -15.79 -27.69 -13.00
N GLN A 70 -16.35 -26.79 -13.82
CA GLN A 70 -16.11 -26.78 -15.26
C GLN A 70 -14.63 -26.56 -15.59
N ALA A 71 -14.00 -25.59 -14.93
CA ALA A 71 -12.57 -25.33 -15.11
C ALA A 71 -11.69 -26.49 -14.61
N ALA A 72 -11.99 -27.05 -13.44
CA ALA A 72 -11.24 -28.15 -12.86
C ALA A 72 -11.33 -29.43 -13.72
N ASN A 73 -12.51 -29.74 -14.25
CA ASN A 73 -12.72 -30.88 -15.15
C ASN A 73 -11.96 -30.74 -16.47
N ARG A 74 -11.59 -29.52 -16.87
CA ARG A 74 -10.76 -29.29 -18.07
C ARG A 74 -9.28 -29.65 -17.83
N ILE A 75 -8.77 -29.37 -16.63
CA ILE A 75 -7.34 -29.48 -16.32
C ILE A 75 -6.96 -30.73 -15.53
N PHE A 76 -7.93 -31.39 -14.89
CA PHE A 76 -7.71 -32.61 -14.11
C PHE A 76 -8.41 -33.82 -14.71
N SER A 77 -7.85 -35.01 -14.49
CA SER A 77 -8.42 -36.30 -14.90
C SER A 77 -8.25 -37.36 -13.82
N GLY A 78 -9.02 -38.45 -13.88
CA GLY A 78 -8.87 -39.59 -12.96
C GLY A 78 -9.65 -39.50 -11.63
N GLY A 79 -10.69 -38.66 -11.54
CA GLY A 79 -11.58 -38.56 -10.38
C GLY A 79 -12.39 -37.26 -10.38
N THR A 80 -13.25 -37.05 -9.38
CA THR A 80 -14.05 -35.83 -9.22
C THR A 80 -13.22 -34.72 -8.53
N PRO A 81 -12.85 -33.63 -9.23
CA PRO A 81 -12.04 -32.58 -8.63
C PRO A 81 -12.74 -31.91 -7.45
N LEU A 82 -14.05 -31.67 -7.55
CA LEU A 82 -14.80 -30.89 -6.57
C LEU A 82 -14.77 -31.49 -5.14
N ALA A 83 -14.48 -32.78 -5.00
CA ALA A 83 -14.31 -33.43 -3.69
C ALA A 83 -13.15 -32.85 -2.85
N TYR A 84 -12.21 -32.13 -3.48
CA TYR A 84 -11.08 -31.48 -2.81
C TYR A 84 -11.29 -29.98 -2.59
N LEU A 85 -12.47 -29.43 -2.92
CA LEU A 85 -12.79 -28.04 -2.67
C LEU A 85 -13.05 -27.87 -1.17
N GLU A 86 -12.12 -27.24 -0.47
CA GLU A 86 -12.35 -26.83 0.91
C GLU A 86 -13.27 -25.60 0.90
N GLU A 87 -14.42 -25.69 1.57
CA GLU A 87 -15.20 -24.49 1.89
C GLU A 87 -14.30 -23.50 2.64
N PRO A 88 -14.37 -22.19 2.34
CA PRO A 88 -13.56 -21.23 3.06
C PRO A 88 -13.90 -21.35 4.56
N PRO A 89 -12.89 -21.29 5.46
CA PRO A 89 -13.17 -21.24 6.88
C PRO A 89 -14.05 -20.02 7.14
N SER A 90 -15.31 -20.26 7.43
CA SER A 90 -16.29 -19.26 7.82
C SER A 90 -15.83 -18.61 9.12
N ARG A 91 -15.06 -17.52 9.00
CA ARG A 91 -14.80 -16.63 10.13
C ARG A 91 -15.98 -15.68 10.27
N THR A 92 -17.07 -16.22 10.77
CA THR A 92 -17.91 -15.56 11.77
C THR A 92 -18.57 -16.66 12.60
N ALA A 93 -18.13 -16.79 13.85
CA ALA A 93 -19.08 -17.08 14.91
C ALA A 93 -20.25 -16.12 14.70
N ALA A 94 -21.46 -16.66 14.51
CA ALA A 94 -22.66 -15.87 14.33
C ALA A 94 -22.73 -14.83 15.46
N VAL A 95 -22.65 -13.54 15.10
CA VAL A 95 -23.04 -12.48 16.02
C VAL A 95 -24.55 -12.62 16.19
N PRO A 96 -25.06 -12.86 17.42
CA PRO A 96 -26.49 -12.95 17.63
C PRO A 96 -27.15 -11.63 17.21
N GLY A 97 -28.09 -11.69 16.26
CA GLY A 97 -28.91 -10.53 15.86
C GLY A 97 -28.59 -9.89 14.49
N VAL A 98 -27.57 -10.34 13.77
CA VAL A 98 -27.37 -9.96 12.35
C VAL A 98 -27.80 -11.13 11.47
N GLY A 99 -28.89 -10.94 10.73
CA GLY A 99 -29.66 -11.99 10.06
C GLY A 99 -28.84 -13.06 9.34
N ALA A 100 -29.14 -14.32 9.67
CA ALA A 100 -28.77 -15.49 8.90
C ALA A 100 -29.47 -15.46 7.54
N ALA A 101 -28.80 -14.93 6.52
CA ALA A 101 -29.31 -14.88 5.14
C ALA A 101 -28.34 -15.46 4.11
N PHE A 102 -27.37 -16.28 4.52
CA PHE A 102 -26.60 -17.12 3.59
C PHE A 102 -27.04 -18.57 3.78
N ARG A 103 -28.00 -19.00 2.94
CA ARG A 103 -28.42 -20.40 2.80
C ARG A 103 -27.58 -21.04 1.67
N GLU A 104 -26.28 -21.12 1.87
CA GLU A 104 -25.36 -21.92 1.02
C GLU A 104 -25.47 -23.40 1.44
N GLY A 105 -25.48 -24.31 0.48
CA GLY A 105 -25.64 -25.76 0.71
C GLY A 105 -26.52 -26.48 -0.32
N ARG A 106 -27.50 -25.81 -0.94
CA ARG A 106 -28.33 -26.44 -2.01
C ARG A 106 -27.78 -26.26 -3.43
N SER A 107 -27.01 -25.20 -3.70
CA SER A 107 -26.33 -24.99 -4.98
C SER A 107 -25.11 -25.89 -5.12
N GLU A 108 -24.40 -26.13 -4.02
CA GLU A 108 -23.16 -26.92 -3.97
C GLU A 108 -23.42 -28.41 -4.14
N GLN A 109 -24.46 -28.96 -3.52
CA GLN A 109 -24.85 -30.36 -3.75
C GLN A 109 -25.23 -30.59 -5.22
N LYS A 110 -25.96 -29.67 -5.84
CA LYS A 110 -26.28 -29.72 -7.28
C LYS A 110 -25.05 -29.54 -8.17
N ALA A 111 -24.06 -28.74 -7.75
CA ALA A 111 -22.80 -28.58 -8.49
C ALA A 111 -21.93 -29.85 -8.38
N PHE A 112 -21.90 -30.48 -7.20
CA PHE A 112 -21.27 -31.77 -6.96
C PHE A 112 -21.92 -32.86 -7.81
N ASP A 113 -23.24 -33.00 -7.76
CA ASP A 113 -24.00 -33.98 -8.55
C ASP A 113 -23.76 -33.78 -10.06
N ARG A 114 -23.83 -32.52 -10.54
CA ARG A 114 -23.50 -32.19 -11.95
C ARG A 114 -22.04 -32.47 -12.32
N SER A 115 -21.09 -32.26 -11.40
CA SER A 115 -19.68 -32.54 -11.64
C SER A 115 -19.41 -34.05 -11.75
N VAL A 116 -20.14 -34.85 -10.96
CA VAL A 116 -20.11 -36.32 -11.03
C VAL A 116 -20.76 -36.80 -12.33
N GLU A 117 -21.88 -36.21 -12.76
CA GLU A 117 -22.54 -36.53 -14.03
C GLU A 117 -21.67 -36.20 -15.26
N THR A 118 -21.02 -35.03 -15.28
CA THR A 118 -20.10 -34.65 -16.37
C THR A 118 -18.86 -35.55 -16.43
N PHE A 119 -18.36 -36.00 -15.28
CA PHE A 119 -17.23 -36.94 -15.23
C PHE A 119 -17.65 -38.35 -15.66
N ALA A 120 -18.82 -38.85 -15.21
CA ALA A 120 -19.34 -40.17 -15.56
C ALA A 120 -19.63 -40.33 -17.06
N GLN A 121 -20.01 -39.25 -17.76
CA GLN A 121 -20.20 -39.24 -19.21
C GLN A 121 -18.89 -39.32 -20.02
N SER A 122 -17.72 -39.09 -19.39
CA SER A 122 -16.41 -39.22 -20.05
C SER A 122 -15.87 -40.65 -20.10
N ALA A 123 -16.43 -41.56 -19.29
CA ALA A 123 -15.99 -42.95 -19.19
C ALA A 123 -16.76 -43.92 -20.12
N GLY A 124 -17.77 -43.44 -20.86
CA GLY A 124 -18.57 -44.24 -21.78
C GLY A 124 -18.94 -43.48 -23.05
N SER A 125 -18.32 -43.87 -24.17
CA SER A 125 -18.75 -43.62 -25.57
C SER A 125 -19.71 -42.44 -25.79
N SER A 126 -19.20 -41.23 -26.07
CA SER A 126 -20.07 -40.08 -26.41
C SER A 126 -19.59 -39.32 -27.66
N ARG A 127 -20.13 -39.71 -28.82
CA ARG A 127 -19.95 -39.01 -30.11
C ARG A 127 -21.18 -38.21 -30.54
N GLY A 128 -22.09 -37.83 -29.62
CA GLY A 128 -23.40 -37.29 -30.02
C GLY A 128 -24.00 -36.14 -29.20
N LEU A 129 -23.53 -35.86 -27.98
CA LEU A 129 -24.12 -34.81 -27.12
C LEU A 129 -23.20 -33.61 -26.89
N PHE A 130 -21.89 -33.82 -26.87
CA PHE A 130 -20.93 -32.72 -26.78
C PHE A 130 -20.92 -31.82 -28.03
N SER A 131 -21.22 -32.33 -29.23
CA SER A 131 -21.14 -31.50 -30.45
C SER A 131 -22.26 -30.45 -30.55
N ARG A 132 -23.47 -30.74 -30.07
CA ARG A 132 -24.62 -29.79 -30.16
C ARG A 132 -24.51 -28.63 -29.17
N LEU A 133 -23.87 -28.87 -28.02
CA LEU A 133 -23.57 -27.81 -27.05
C LEU A 133 -22.33 -26.99 -27.46
N LEU A 134 -21.40 -27.61 -28.20
CA LEU A 134 -20.23 -26.93 -28.78
C LEU A 134 -20.58 -26.03 -29.98
N ASP A 135 -21.55 -26.42 -30.80
CA ASP A 135 -21.96 -25.64 -31.99
C ASP A 135 -22.74 -24.36 -31.62
N ASN A 136 -23.48 -24.35 -30.50
CA ASN A 136 -24.05 -23.11 -29.96
C ASN A 136 -23.03 -22.26 -29.17
N PHE A 137 -21.95 -22.87 -28.66
CA PHE A 137 -20.88 -22.15 -27.96
C PHE A 137 -19.93 -21.40 -28.89
N ARG A 138 -19.83 -21.82 -30.16
CA ARG A 138 -19.07 -21.11 -31.21
C ARG A 138 -19.70 -19.79 -31.67
N GLN A 139 -20.95 -19.50 -31.29
CA GLN A 139 -21.65 -18.26 -31.66
C GLN A 139 -21.37 -17.06 -30.72
N ALA A 140 -20.65 -17.24 -29.61
CA ALA A 140 -20.15 -16.13 -28.81
C ALA A 140 -18.64 -15.94 -29.06
N GLY A 141 -18.27 -15.34 -30.19
CA GLY A 141 -16.88 -15.13 -30.61
C GLY A 141 -16.00 -14.29 -29.66
N ASP A 142 -16.56 -13.80 -28.56
CA ASP A 142 -15.93 -12.90 -27.59
C ASP A 142 -15.19 -13.63 -26.44
N VAL A 143 -15.52 -14.91 -26.17
CA VAL A 143 -14.91 -15.68 -25.06
C VAL A 143 -14.35 -17.02 -25.54
N ALA A 144 -13.39 -16.97 -26.46
CA ALA A 144 -12.72 -18.17 -26.96
C ALA A 144 -11.82 -18.80 -25.88
N VAL A 145 -11.92 -20.12 -25.72
CA VAL A 145 -10.98 -20.91 -24.91
C VAL A 145 -9.97 -21.56 -25.84
N VAL A 146 -8.68 -21.31 -25.60
CA VAL A 146 -7.59 -21.81 -26.43
C VAL A 146 -6.82 -22.87 -25.64
N THR A 147 -6.92 -24.11 -26.09
CA THR A 147 -6.16 -25.21 -25.47
C THR A 147 -4.72 -25.19 -26.01
N PRO A 148 -3.69 -25.13 -25.13
CA PRO A 148 -2.30 -25.18 -25.57
C PRO A 148 -2.01 -26.48 -26.35
N ALA A 149 -1.17 -26.39 -27.39
CA ALA A 149 -0.77 -27.56 -28.18
C ALA A 149 -0.04 -28.58 -27.28
N GLY A 150 -0.47 -29.84 -27.31
CA GLY A 150 0.12 -30.91 -26.49
C GLY A 150 -0.25 -30.88 -25.01
N PHE A 151 -1.28 -30.11 -24.61
CA PHE A 151 -1.76 -30.10 -23.23
C PHE A 151 -2.33 -31.46 -22.81
N ALA A 152 -1.80 -32.04 -21.75
CA ALA A 152 -2.33 -33.23 -21.10
C ALA A 152 -2.93 -32.87 -19.73
N PRO A 153 -4.17 -33.29 -19.42
CA PRO A 153 -4.76 -33.11 -18.11
C PRO A 153 -3.92 -33.76 -17.00
N ILE A 154 -3.91 -33.14 -15.83
CA ILE A 154 -3.19 -33.60 -14.65
C ILE A 154 -3.97 -34.75 -14.00
N ASP A 155 -3.33 -35.90 -13.82
CA ASP A 155 -3.93 -37.04 -13.13
C ASP A 155 -4.00 -36.78 -11.61
N ILE A 156 -5.21 -36.80 -11.06
CA ILE A 156 -5.48 -36.54 -9.63
C ILE A 156 -4.72 -37.53 -8.73
N SER A 157 -4.60 -38.80 -9.14
CA SER A 157 -3.92 -39.84 -8.36
C SER A 157 -2.44 -39.55 -8.18
N ARG A 158 -1.79 -38.97 -9.22
CA ARG A 158 -0.37 -38.62 -9.22
C ARG A 158 -0.10 -37.26 -8.59
N TYR A 159 -1.07 -36.34 -8.68
CA TYR A 159 -0.93 -34.98 -8.17
C TYR A 159 -0.97 -34.92 -6.64
N GLY A 160 -1.76 -35.80 -6.03
CA GLY A 160 -1.86 -35.92 -4.58
C GLY A 160 -2.81 -34.90 -3.93
N LYS A 161 -3.35 -35.27 -2.77
CA LYS A 161 -4.42 -34.53 -2.07
C LYS A 161 -4.04 -33.07 -1.75
N GLU A 162 -2.86 -32.83 -1.17
CA GLU A 162 -2.47 -31.49 -0.73
C GLU A 162 -2.27 -30.49 -1.89
N ARG A 163 -1.73 -30.96 -3.01
CA ARG A 163 -1.58 -30.11 -4.20
C ARG A 163 -2.92 -29.84 -4.85
N MET A 164 -3.80 -30.85 -4.85
CA MET A 164 -5.17 -30.73 -5.36
C MET A 164 -5.99 -29.70 -4.58
N THR A 165 -5.96 -29.75 -3.24
CA THR A 165 -6.67 -28.78 -2.39
C THR A 165 -6.16 -27.36 -2.62
N LYS A 166 -4.83 -27.16 -2.75
CA LYS A 166 -4.24 -25.86 -3.10
C LYS A 166 -4.74 -25.36 -4.47
N SER A 167 -4.72 -26.21 -5.50
CA SER A 167 -5.17 -25.81 -6.84
C SER A 167 -6.65 -25.39 -6.86
N LEU A 168 -7.55 -26.12 -6.19
CA LEU A 168 -8.96 -25.73 -6.13
C LEU A 168 -9.21 -24.51 -5.25
N ARG A 169 -8.47 -24.37 -4.15
CA ARG A 169 -8.48 -23.16 -3.33
C ARG A 169 -8.09 -21.95 -4.17
N ASP A 170 -7.05 -22.07 -5.00
CA ASP A 170 -6.58 -20.97 -5.85
C ASP A 170 -7.62 -20.61 -6.93
N LEU A 171 -8.28 -21.61 -7.57
CA LEU A 171 -9.44 -21.35 -8.45
C LEU A 171 -10.57 -20.62 -7.72
N GLY A 172 -10.87 -21.01 -6.48
CA GLY A 172 -11.82 -20.31 -5.63
C GLY A 172 -11.41 -18.87 -5.32
N TRP A 173 -10.11 -18.64 -5.05
CA TRP A 173 -9.58 -17.29 -4.80
C TRP A 173 -9.67 -16.39 -6.04
N PHE A 174 -9.34 -16.92 -7.23
CA PHE A 174 -9.48 -16.17 -8.47
C PHE A 174 -10.93 -15.71 -8.69
N LEU A 175 -11.91 -16.61 -8.55
CA LEU A 175 -13.32 -16.24 -8.71
C LEU A 175 -13.78 -15.21 -7.67
N ARG A 176 -13.34 -15.38 -6.42
CA ARG A 176 -13.69 -14.48 -5.32
C ARG A 176 -13.11 -13.07 -5.55
N TYR A 177 -11.86 -12.97 -6.00
CA TYR A 177 -11.24 -11.68 -6.28
C TYR A 177 -11.84 -11.02 -7.52
N VAL A 178 -12.29 -11.78 -8.52
CA VAL A 178 -13.09 -11.25 -9.62
C VAL A 178 -14.40 -10.64 -9.09
N GLY A 179 -15.09 -11.34 -8.19
CA GLY A 179 -16.28 -10.80 -7.51
C GLY A 179 -15.98 -9.52 -6.73
N TYR A 180 -14.85 -9.45 -6.01
CA TYR A 180 -14.43 -8.24 -5.29
C TYR A 180 -14.09 -7.08 -6.22
N ALA A 181 -13.40 -7.34 -7.33
CA ALA A 181 -13.08 -6.32 -8.34
C ALA A 181 -14.35 -5.73 -8.97
N VAL A 182 -15.33 -6.58 -9.30
CA VAL A 182 -16.63 -6.13 -9.81
C VAL A 182 -17.32 -5.20 -8.81
N VAL A 183 -17.36 -5.56 -7.52
CA VAL A 183 -17.99 -4.70 -6.49
C VAL A 183 -17.21 -3.40 -6.28
N ALA A 184 -15.87 -3.46 -6.25
CA ALA A 184 -14.99 -2.32 -6.06
C ALA A 184 -15.02 -1.32 -7.25
N GLY A 185 -15.40 -1.80 -8.44
CA GLY A 185 -15.42 -1.03 -9.69
C GLY A 185 -14.04 -0.73 -10.26
N ASP A 186 -13.00 -1.38 -9.75
CA ASP A 186 -11.62 -1.21 -10.16
C ASP A 186 -10.87 -2.55 -10.07
N PRO A 187 -10.09 -2.94 -11.10
CA PRO A 187 -9.44 -4.24 -11.14
C PRO A 187 -8.07 -4.28 -10.42
N SER A 188 -7.67 -3.23 -9.71
CA SER A 188 -6.38 -3.18 -9.00
C SER A 188 -6.12 -4.36 -8.06
N ILE A 189 -7.15 -4.88 -7.39
CA ILE A 189 -7.02 -6.09 -6.55
C ILE A 189 -6.55 -7.31 -7.36
N LEU A 190 -6.95 -7.41 -8.63
CA LEU A 190 -6.48 -8.46 -9.53
C LEU A 190 -5.06 -8.18 -9.99
N VAL A 191 -4.75 -6.93 -10.38
CA VAL A 191 -3.43 -6.53 -10.85
C VAL A 191 -2.35 -6.81 -9.79
N VAL A 192 -2.55 -6.28 -8.58
CA VAL A 192 -1.56 -6.38 -7.48
C VAL A 192 -1.28 -7.83 -7.08
N ASN A 193 -2.30 -8.69 -7.09
CA ASN A 193 -2.19 -10.07 -6.60
C ASN A 193 -1.86 -11.09 -7.70
N ALA A 194 -2.14 -10.79 -8.97
CA ALA A 194 -1.84 -11.68 -10.09
C ALA A 194 -0.47 -11.40 -10.72
N ARG A 195 -0.02 -10.14 -10.71
CA ARG A 195 1.28 -9.77 -11.27
C ARG A 195 2.42 -10.42 -10.46
N GLY A 196 3.32 -11.11 -11.15
CA GLY A 196 4.41 -11.87 -10.50
C GLY A 196 3.97 -13.16 -9.80
N LEU A 197 2.68 -13.53 -9.87
CA LEU A 197 2.19 -14.81 -9.35
C LEU A 197 2.68 -15.97 -10.22
N ARG A 198 2.93 -15.73 -11.51
CA ARG A 198 3.42 -16.71 -12.47
C ARG A 198 4.70 -17.40 -11.98
N GLU A 199 5.73 -16.67 -11.59
CA GLU A 199 7.00 -17.25 -11.14
C GLU A 199 6.86 -18.02 -9.83
N VAL A 200 5.89 -17.64 -9.00
CA VAL A 200 5.57 -18.35 -7.75
C VAL A 200 4.88 -19.68 -8.07
N LEU A 201 3.93 -19.67 -9.00
CA LEU A 201 3.16 -20.83 -9.43
C LEU A 201 4.01 -21.84 -10.23
N GLU A 202 4.94 -21.38 -11.08
CA GLU A 202 5.83 -22.25 -11.87
C GLU A 202 6.63 -23.24 -11.02
N LYS A 203 6.88 -22.93 -9.73
CA LYS A 203 7.59 -23.83 -8.80
C LYS A 203 6.77 -25.06 -8.39
N GLY A 204 5.45 -25.01 -8.51
CA GLY A 204 4.53 -26.02 -7.97
C GLY A 204 3.46 -26.52 -8.93
N CYS A 205 3.16 -25.79 -10.01
CA CYS A 205 2.13 -26.14 -10.97
C CYS A 205 2.49 -25.72 -12.41
N SER A 206 1.71 -26.22 -13.37
CA SER A 206 1.85 -25.90 -14.78
C SER A 206 1.08 -24.62 -15.12
N ILE A 207 1.79 -23.55 -15.53
CA ILE A 207 1.17 -22.28 -15.95
C ILE A 207 0.20 -22.45 -17.13
N PRO A 208 0.50 -23.24 -18.17
CA PRO A 208 -0.48 -23.53 -19.21
C PRO A 208 -1.79 -24.12 -18.67
N ALA A 209 -1.73 -24.95 -17.62
CA ALA A 209 -2.93 -25.48 -16.97
C ALA A 209 -3.70 -24.37 -16.24
N THR A 210 -3.02 -23.50 -15.50
CA THR A 210 -3.65 -22.37 -14.81
C THR A 210 -4.32 -21.40 -15.77
N LEU A 211 -3.65 -21.04 -16.87
CA LEU A 211 -4.21 -20.15 -17.90
C LEU A 211 -5.43 -20.78 -18.58
N LEU A 212 -5.37 -22.07 -18.91
CA LEU A 212 -6.51 -22.79 -19.47
C LEU A 212 -7.69 -22.81 -18.49
N ALA A 213 -7.44 -23.09 -17.21
CA ALA A 213 -8.49 -23.07 -16.18
C ALA A 213 -9.14 -21.69 -16.06
N LEU A 214 -8.36 -20.60 -16.08
CA LEU A 214 -8.91 -19.25 -16.01
C LEU A 214 -9.72 -18.87 -17.27
N GLN A 215 -9.29 -19.31 -18.46
CA GLN A 215 -10.06 -19.12 -19.69
C GLN A 215 -11.41 -19.85 -19.64
N GLU A 216 -11.43 -21.07 -19.11
CA GLU A 216 -12.66 -21.83 -18.89
C GLU A 216 -13.55 -21.17 -17.82
N MET A 217 -12.98 -20.69 -16.71
CA MET A 217 -13.73 -19.95 -15.71
C MET A 217 -14.37 -18.69 -16.29
N ARG A 218 -13.67 -17.97 -17.17
CA ARG A 218 -14.19 -16.81 -17.89
C ARG A 218 -15.36 -17.20 -18.79
N ALA A 219 -15.25 -18.29 -19.55
CA ALA A 219 -16.32 -18.79 -20.42
C ALA A 219 -17.54 -19.25 -19.62
N ALA A 220 -17.32 -20.01 -18.55
CA ALA A 220 -18.34 -20.47 -17.62
C ALA A 220 -19.06 -19.30 -16.95
N ALA A 221 -18.32 -18.31 -16.44
CA ALA A 221 -18.89 -17.12 -15.83
C ALA A 221 -19.69 -16.31 -16.85
N ALA A 222 -19.19 -16.11 -18.07
CA ALA A 222 -19.92 -15.40 -19.14
C ALA A 222 -21.23 -16.11 -19.53
N ALA A 223 -21.29 -17.43 -19.43
CA ALA A 223 -22.50 -18.22 -19.68
C ALA A 223 -23.58 -18.02 -18.60
N VAL A 224 -23.20 -17.67 -17.36
CA VAL A 224 -24.16 -17.35 -16.28
C VAL A 224 -24.91 -16.04 -16.55
N PHE A 225 -24.32 -15.12 -17.32
CA PHE A 225 -24.85 -13.78 -17.58
C PHE A 225 -25.35 -13.59 -19.03
N GLN A 226 -25.83 -14.64 -19.70
CA GLN A 226 -26.38 -14.51 -21.06
C GLN A 226 -27.55 -13.51 -21.14
N ASP A 227 -28.34 -13.44 -20.07
CA ASP A 227 -29.52 -12.56 -20.00
C ASP A 227 -29.17 -11.10 -19.63
N GLU A 228 -27.93 -10.82 -19.23
CA GLU A 228 -27.50 -9.52 -18.70
C GLU A 228 -26.16 -9.08 -19.32
N PRO A 229 -26.19 -8.39 -20.47
CA PRO A 229 -24.97 -8.12 -21.26
C PRO A 229 -23.98 -7.19 -20.53
N GLU A 230 -24.48 -6.20 -19.79
CA GLU A 230 -23.63 -5.28 -19.02
C GLU A 230 -22.90 -6.00 -17.88
N GLY A 231 -23.61 -6.82 -17.10
CA GLY A 231 -23.02 -7.64 -16.04
C GLY A 231 -22.02 -8.66 -16.60
N ARG A 232 -22.35 -9.27 -17.74
CA ARG A 232 -21.44 -10.17 -18.48
C ARG A 232 -20.14 -9.46 -18.85
N GLN A 233 -20.22 -8.24 -19.41
CA GLN A 233 -19.04 -7.48 -19.83
C GLN A 233 -18.13 -7.16 -18.64
N LEU A 234 -18.69 -6.68 -17.52
CA LEU A 234 -17.91 -6.38 -16.30
C LEU A 234 -17.11 -7.59 -15.81
N VAL A 235 -17.72 -8.77 -15.79
CA VAL A 235 -17.07 -10.01 -15.37
C VAL A 235 -15.99 -10.43 -16.35
N VAL A 236 -16.29 -10.40 -17.65
CA VAL A 236 -15.34 -10.75 -18.71
C VAL A 236 -14.12 -9.83 -18.68
N ASP A 237 -14.33 -8.52 -18.51
CA ASP A 237 -13.24 -7.54 -18.41
C ASP A 237 -12.34 -7.81 -17.20
N CYS A 238 -12.91 -8.14 -16.04
CA CYS A 238 -12.14 -8.54 -14.87
C CYS A 238 -11.29 -9.80 -15.11
N PHE A 239 -11.87 -10.83 -15.74
CA PHE A 239 -11.11 -12.04 -16.11
C PHE A 239 -10.02 -11.75 -17.16
N ASN A 240 -10.26 -10.82 -18.09
CA ASN A 240 -9.28 -10.42 -19.09
C ASN A 240 -8.07 -9.75 -18.42
N VAL A 241 -8.30 -8.88 -17.43
CA VAL A 241 -7.21 -8.31 -16.62
C VAL A 241 -6.44 -9.42 -15.89
N LEU A 242 -7.14 -10.33 -15.22
CA LEU A 242 -6.49 -11.44 -14.50
C LEU A 242 -5.64 -12.33 -15.42
N LEU A 243 -6.14 -12.68 -16.60
CA LEU A 243 -5.42 -13.48 -17.61
C LEU A 243 -4.19 -12.74 -18.13
N LYS A 244 -4.32 -11.44 -18.41
CA LYS A 244 -3.22 -10.60 -18.86
C LYS A 244 -2.11 -10.55 -17.81
N GLU A 245 -2.45 -10.16 -16.58
CA GLU A 245 -1.49 -9.95 -15.50
C GLU A 245 -0.79 -11.25 -15.07
N LEU A 246 -1.47 -12.40 -15.16
CA LEU A 246 -0.85 -13.70 -14.90
C LEU A 246 0.07 -14.16 -16.05
N SER A 247 -0.18 -13.73 -17.28
CA SER A 247 0.65 -14.09 -18.43
C SER A 247 1.97 -13.31 -18.46
N GLU A 248 1.98 -12.11 -17.88
CA GLU A 248 3.14 -11.24 -17.78
C GLU A 248 4.10 -11.69 -16.67
N GLY A 249 5.40 -11.42 -16.85
CA GLY A 249 6.42 -11.69 -15.84
C GLY A 249 6.39 -10.65 -14.71
N GLY A 250 6.85 -11.06 -13.53
CA GLY A 250 6.93 -10.19 -12.35
C GLY A 250 7.83 -8.98 -12.57
N PRO A 251 7.38 -7.76 -12.19
CA PRO A 251 8.19 -6.55 -12.33
C PRO A 251 9.43 -6.63 -11.44
N SER A 252 10.52 -6.04 -11.92
CA SER A 252 11.75 -5.97 -11.14
C SER A 252 11.53 -5.17 -9.85
N PRO A 253 12.00 -5.66 -8.70
CA PRO A 253 11.84 -4.97 -7.42
C PRO A 253 12.56 -3.61 -7.41
N ARG A 254 11.96 -2.63 -6.72
CA ARG A 254 12.54 -1.29 -6.56
C ARG A 254 13.72 -1.36 -5.57
N LEU A 255 14.90 -0.98 -6.03
CA LEU A 255 16.12 -0.97 -5.23
C LEU A 255 16.35 0.41 -4.62
N ARG A 256 16.58 0.46 -3.31
CA ARG A 256 17.10 1.64 -2.61
C ARG A 256 18.59 1.40 -2.35
N PRO A 257 19.49 2.01 -3.12
CA PRO A 257 20.92 1.79 -2.94
C PRO A 257 21.37 2.37 -1.60
N GLY A 258 22.22 1.62 -0.90
CA GLY A 258 22.86 2.06 0.33
C GLY A 258 24.03 3.01 0.08
N SER A 259 24.66 3.43 1.16
CA SER A 259 25.93 4.13 1.17
C SER A 259 26.89 3.43 2.14
N VAL A 260 28.09 3.98 2.35
CA VAL A 260 29.02 3.47 3.37
C VAL A 260 28.39 3.48 4.77
N VAL A 261 27.42 4.37 4.99
CA VAL A 261 26.78 4.61 6.28
C VAL A 261 25.35 4.08 6.31
N ALA A 262 24.57 4.28 5.25
CA ALA A 262 23.17 3.87 5.17
C ALA A 262 23.04 2.49 4.51
N GLN A 263 22.16 1.64 5.06
CA GLN A 263 21.88 0.33 4.49
C GLN A 263 21.15 0.43 3.14
N GLY A 264 21.43 -0.53 2.25
CA GLY A 264 20.63 -0.72 1.03
C GLY A 264 19.40 -1.57 1.33
N LEU A 265 18.27 -1.27 0.67
CA LEU A 265 17.02 -1.99 0.83
C LEU A 265 16.37 -2.28 -0.53
N GLN A 266 15.38 -3.16 -0.51
CA GLN A 266 14.62 -3.56 -1.69
C GLN A 266 13.12 -3.65 -1.36
N LEU A 267 12.29 -3.20 -2.30
CA LEU A 267 10.83 -3.28 -2.22
C LEU A 267 10.29 -4.09 -3.40
N PRO A 268 9.48 -5.13 -3.19
CA PRO A 268 8.74 -5.78 -4.28
C PRO A 268 7.91 -4.74 -5.04
N ALA A 269 8.01 -4.72 -6.36
CA ALA A 269 7.32 -3.71 -7.16
C ALA A 269 5.79 -3.82 -7.05
N THR A 270 5.25 -5.02 -6.85
CA THR A 270 3.81 -5.25 -6.59
C THR A 270 3.31 -4.55 -5.32
N TYR A 271 4.13 -4.51 -4.26
CA TYR A 271 3.79 -3.76 -3.04
C TYR A 271 3.71 -2.25 -3.31
N ALA A 272 4.60 -1.75 -4.19
CA ALA A 272 4.63 -0.35 -4.56
C ALA A 272 3.48 0.05 -5.50
N GLU A 273 3.01 -0.87 -6.34
CA GLU A 273 1.84 -0.69 -7.20
C GLU A 273 0.52 -0.71 -6.42
N ALA A 274 0.46 -1.48 -5.33
CA ALA A 274 -0.69 -1.51 -4.42
C ALA A 274 -0.85 -0.20 -3.64
N ALA A 275 0.25 0.48 -3.39
CA ALA A 275 0.26 1.73 -2.65
C ALA A 275 -0.23 2.89 -3.50
N ALA A 276 -0.94 3.84 -2.89
CA ALA A 276 -1.28 5.11 -3.53
C ALA A 276 0.00 5.87 -3.87
N SER A 277 0.35 5.88 -5.16
CA SER A 277 1.41 6.76 -5.63
C SER A 277 0.97 8.22 -5.49
N PRO A 278 1.78 9.09 -4.85
CA PRO A 278 1.52 10.51 -4.84
C PRO A 278 1.71 11.08 -6.25
N GLY A 279 0.83 11.99 -6.65
CA GLY A 279 0.98 12.71 -7.92
C GLY A 279 2.35 13.40 -7.99
N ARG A 280 3.11 13.13 -9.05
CA ARG A 280 4.42 13.74 -9.27
C ARG A 280 4.26 15.05 -10.02
N TYR A 281 4.74 16.13 -9.43
CA TYR A 281 4.70 17.46 -10.02
C TYR A 281 6.07 17.77 -10.64
N VAL A 282 6.09 17.91 -11.96
CA VAL A 282 7.31 18.19 -12.72
C VAL A 282 7.15 19.53 -13.42
N MET A 283 8.11 20.42 -13.26
CA MET A 283 8.10 21.73 -13.89
C MET A 283 8.70 21.66 -15.29
N ARG A 284 7.85 21.67 -16.32
CA ARG A 284 8.26 21.69 -17.73
C ARG A 284 7.96 23.04 -18.39
N PRO A 285 8.77 23.49 -19.37
CA PRO A 285 8.59 24.79 -20.00
C PRO A 285 7.25 24.92 -20.75
N GLY A 286 6.77 23.84 -21.38
CA GLY A 286 5.54 23.82 -22.18
C GLY A 286 4.23 23.67 -21.41
N LEU A 287 4.25 23.66 -20.07
CA LEU A 287 3.04 23.55 -19.26
C LEU A 287 2.18 24.82 -19.35
N SER A 288 0.87 24.64 -19.25
CA SER A 288 -0.08 25.74 -19.14
C SER A 288 0.16 26.56 -17.87
N GLY A 289 -0.27 27.83 -17.86
CA GLY A 289 -0.14 28.68 -16.68
C GLY A 289 -0.81 28.11 -15.43
N ARG A 290 -1.91 27.35 -15.60
CA ARG A 290 -2.60 26.65 -14.51
C ARG A 290 -1.78 25.50 -13.95
N GLU A 291 -1.24 24.63 -14.80
CA GLU A 291 -0.39 23.51 -14.38
C GLU A 291 0.89 24.03 -13.69
N LYS A 292 1.53 25.06 -14.23
CA LYS A 292 2.67 25.71 -13.59
C LYS A 292 2.33 26.26 -12.20
N ALA A 293 1.14 26.84 -12.03
CA ALA A 293 0.68 27.30 -10.72
C ALA A 293 0.47 26.14 -9.73
N GLU A 294 -0.08 25.00 -10.18
CA GLU A 294 -0.26 23.82 -9.34
C GLU A 294 1.07 23.17 -8.93
N VAL A 295 2.05 23.12 -9.82
CA VAL A 295 3.41 22.64 -9.49
C VAL A 295 4.05 23.53 -8.42
N VAL A 296 3.91 24.86 -8.53
CA VAL A 296 4.39 25.81 -7.51
C VAL A 296 3.67 25.61 -6.18
N ARG A 297 2.34 25.41 -6.19
CA ARG A 297 1.56 25.11 -4.98
C ARG A 297 2.01 23.80 -4.33
N ALA A 298 2.28 22.77 -5.12
CA ALA A 298 2.83 21.51 -4.62
C ALA A 298 4.18 21.71 -3.91
N ALA A 299 5.07 22.55 -4.46
CA ALA A 299 6.34 22.88 -3.83
C ALA A 299 6.16 23.60 -2.48
N TYR A 300 5.23 24.54 -2.38
CA TYR A 300 4.89 25.16 -1.08
C TYR A 300 4.34 24.15 -0.08
N ARG A 301 3.45 23.24 -0.51
CA ARG A 301 2.89 22.20 0.36
C ARG A 301 3.94 21.21 0.85
N GLN A 302 4.90 20.84 0.02
CA GLN A 302 6.01 20.00 0.41
C GLN A 302 6.92 20.70 1.44
N VAL A 303 7.42 21.90 1.10
CA VAL A 303 8.49 22.57 1.88
C VAL A 303 7.96 23.29 3.11
N LEU A 304 6.73 23.82 3.05
CA LEU A 304 6.10 24.56 4.16
C LEU A 304 4.98 23.78 4.86
N GLU A 305 4.82 22.50 4.49
CA GLU A 305 3.81 21.55 5.00
C GLU A 305 2.35 21.93 4.70
N ARG A 306 2.11 23.07 4.03
CA ARG A 306 0.78 23.61 3.73
C ARG A 306 0.83 24.66 2.62
N ASP A 307 -0.32 24.93 2.01
CA ASP A 307 -0.47 26.04 1.08
C ASP A 307 -0.59 27.38 1.83
N VAL A 308 0.54 28.08 1.94
CA VAL A 308 0.62 29.41 2.58
C VAL A 308 0.01 30.53 1.75
N THR A 309 -0.11 30.34 0.44
CA THR A 309 -0.68 31.35 -0.46
C THR A 309 -2.19 31.38 -0.32
N LYS A 310 -2.84 30.21 -0.30
CA LYS A 310 -4.29 30.11 -0.08
C LYS A 310 -4.70 30.53 1.34
N ALA A 311 -3.93 30.15 2.36
CA ALA A 311 -4.29 30.40 3.75
C ALA A 311 -3.99 31.83 4.23
N TYR A 312 -2.88 32.43 3.79
CA TYR A 312 -2.38 33.69 4.36
C TYR A 312 -1.99 34.74 3.31
N SER A 313 -2.23 34.47 2.02
CA SER A 313 -1.80 35.34 0.92
C SER A 313 -0.28 35.61 0.89
N LEU A 314 0.51 34.70 1.47
CA LEU A 314 1.98 34.79 1.48
C LEU A 314 2.54 34.13 0.20
N ARG A 315 3.51 34.79 -0.45
CA ARG A 315 4.17 34.28 -1.66
C ARG A 315 5.59 34.80 -1.82
N LEU A 316 6.44 34.03 -2.50
CA LEU A 316 7.78 34.43 -2.93
C LEU A 316 7.73 34.87 -4.40
N ALA A 317 7.28 36.11 -4.64
CA ALA A 317 6.91 36.59 -5.98
C ALA A 317 8.02 36.51 -7.04
N ALA A 318 9.27 36.84 -6.67
CA ALA A 318 10.40 36.80 -7.61
C ALA A 318 10.79 35.35 -7.98
N PRO A 319 11.14 34.45 -7.03
CA PRO A 319 11.42 33.05 -7.36
C PRO A 319 10.27 32.33 -8.09
N GLU A 320 9.02 32.64 -7.74
CA GLU A 320 7.84 32.06 -8.40
C GLU A 320 7.73 32.49 -9.87
N THR A 321 8.05 33.74 -10.18
CA THR A 321 8.04 34.24 -11.55
C THR A 321 9.20 33.63 -12.35
N ASP A 322 10.36 33.52 -11.72
CA ASP A 322 11.56 32.97 -12.35
C ASP A 322 11.41 31.48 -12.67
N VAL A 323 10.81 30.69 -11.77
CA VAL A 323 10.56 29.26 -12.04
C VAL A 323 9.49 29.08 -13.11
N ARG A 324 8.42 29.90 -13.12
CA ARG A 324 7.36 29.86 -14.15
C ARG A 324 7.88 30.17 -15.55
N ASN A 325 8.85 31.07 -15.64
CA ASN A 325 9.51 31.45 -16.88
C ASN A 325 10.69 30.54 -17.24
N GLY A 326 11.03 29.56 -16.38
CA GLY A 326 12.16 28.65 -16.61
C GLY A 326 13.53 29.28 -16.47
N ARG A 327 13.65 30.42 -15.78
CA ARG A 327 14.95 31.06 -15.48
C ARG A 327 15.72 30.31 -14.39
N ILE A 328 15.00 29.72 -13.45
CA ILE A 328 15.54 28.85 -12.40
C ILE A 328 14.87 27.48 -12.48
N SER A 329 15.60 26.42 -12.08
CA SER A 329 15.06 25.08 -12.00
C SER A 329 14.12 24.91 -10.80
N MET A 330 13.40 23.79 -10.73
CA MET A 330 12.57 23.48 -9.56
C MET A 330 13.44 23.28 -8.30
N ARG A 331 14.63 22.70 -8.46
CA ARG A 331 15.61 22.57 -7.38
C ARG A 331 16.02 23.92 -6.81
N GLU A 332 16.34 24.89 -7.68
CA GLU A 332 16.69 26.26 -7.27
C GLU A 332 15.50 26.97 -6.61
N PHE A 333 14.28 26.75 -7.11
CA PHE A 333 13.07 27.28 -6.48
C PHE A 333 12.88 26.72 -5.06
N VAL A 334 13.07 25.41 -4.87
CA VAL A 334 13.04 24.76 -3.54
C VAL A 334 14.13 25.33 -2.62
N ARG A 335 15.34 25.55 -3.15
CA ARG A 335 16.42 26.22 -2.41
C ARG A 335 16.03 27.64 -1.98
N ALA A 336 15.41 28.41 -2.88
CA ALA A 336 14.95 29.77 -2.58
C ALA A 336 13.86 29.78 -1.49
N ILE A 337 12.92 28.82 -1.51
CA ILE A 337 11.94 28.65 -0.42
C ILE A 337 12.67 28.35 0.88
N GLY A 338 13.60 27.38 0.87
CA GLY A 338 14.35 26.96 2.05
C GLY A 338 15.22 28.06 2.67
N ARG A 339 15.72 29.02 1.88
CA ARG A 339 16.51 30.17 2.37
C ARG A 339 15.66 31.38 2.78
N SER A 340 14.37 31.35 2.48
CA SER A 340 13.46 32.47 2.74
C SER A 340 13.29 32.76 4.24
N SER A 341 12.90 34.00 4.55
CA SER A 341 12.48 34.41 5.90
C SER A 341 11.21 33.69 6.36
N LEU A 342 10.34 33.28 5.42
CA LEU A 342 9.13 32.49 5.69
C LEU A 342 9.49 31.13 6.28
N TYR A 343 10.40 30.40 5.63
CA TYR A 343 10.88 29.11 6.15
C TYR A 343 11.59 29.28 7.49
N ARG A 344 12.42 30.32 7.62
CA ARG A 344 13.14 30.63 8.86
C ARG A 344 12.20 30.81 10.05
N ARG A 345 11.15 31.63 9.88
CA ARG A 345 10.17 31.91 10.92
C ARG A 345 9.45 30.65 11.36
N ASP A 346 9.05 29.81 10.41
CA ASP A 346 8.16 28.69 10.68
C ASP A 346 8.89 27.43 11.20
N PHE A 347 10.13 27.19 10.76
CA PHE A 347 10.85 25.93 11.00
C PHE A 347 12.25 26.08 11.61
N TYR A 348 12.80 27.29 11.71
CA TYR A 348 14.16 27.52 12.25
C TYR A 348 14.12 28.22 13.61
N ASN A 349 13.53 29.42 13.71
CA ASN A 349 13.66 30.30 14.87
C ASN A 349 13.18 29.70 16.20
N ASN A 350 12.10 28.91 16.17
CA ASN A 350 11.47 28.35 17.37
C ASN A 350 11.87 26.88 17.61
N GLN A 351 12.90 26.39 16.94
CA GLN A 351 13.30 24.99 16.97
C GLN A 351 14.78 24.85 17.36
N SER A 352 15.12 23.75 18.04
CA SER A 352 16.52 23.41 18.29
C SER A 352 17.20 23.01 16.98
N ASN A 353 18.51 23.24 16.84
CA ASN A 353 19.28 22.80 15.66
C ASN A 353 19.06 21.30 15.34
N SER A 354 18.95 20.46 16.38
CA SER A 354 18.63 19.05 16.23
C SER A 354 17.28 18.82 15.54
N ARG A 355 16.25 19.57 15.95
CA ARG A 355 14.91 19.47 15.35
C ARG A 355 14.85 20.09 13.95
N VAL A 356 15.59 21.18 13.72
CA VAL A 356 15.74 21.81 12.41
C VAL A 356 16.27 20.80 11.38
N VAL A 357 17.28 20.01 11.73
CA VAL A 357 17.82 18.95 10.86
C VAL A 357 16.72 17.96 10.49
N GLU A 358 15.99 17.42 11.46
CA GLU A 358 14.94 16.42 11.22
C GLU A 358 13.83 16.94 10.29
N LEU A 359 13.39 18.19 10.49
CA LEU A 359 12.39 18.84 9.65
C LEU A 359 12.95 19.15 8.24
N ALA A 360 14.22 19.55 8.13
CA ALA A 360 14.84 19.80 6.83
C ALA A 360 14.92 18.51 5.98
N PHE A 361 15.25 17.36 6.59
CA PHE A 361 15.20 16.06 5.91
C PHE A 361 13.80 15.74 5.38
N ARG A 362 12.75 16.04 6.15
CA ARG A 362 11.36 15.92 5.70
C ARG A 362 11.07 16.79 4.48
N HIS A 363 11.41 18.07 4.53
CA HIS A 363 11.02 19.06 3.52
C HIS A 363 11.78 18.89 2.21
N PHE A 364 13.10 18.73 2.28
CA PHE A 364 13.96 18.73 1.09
C PHE A 364 14.22 17.34 0.53
N LEU A 365 14.30 16.32 1.38
CA LEU A 365 14.55 14.93 0.95
C LEU A 365 13.33 14.03 1.07
N GLY A 366 12.21 14.50 1.61
CA GLY A 366 10.99 13.70 1.72
C GLY A 366 11.11 12.47 2.63
N ARG A 367 12.17 12.34 3.42
CA ARG A 367 12.41 11.17 4.30
C ARG A 367 12.92 11.59 5.67
N GLY A 368 12.92 10.66 6.61
CA GLY A 368 13.63 10.83 7.87
C GLY A 368 15.13 10.61 7.75
N VAL A 369 15.85 10.94 8.82
CA VAL A 369 17.29 10.64 8.94
C VAL A 369 17.46 9.12 9.08
N SER A 370 18.41 8.54 8.36
CA SER A 370 18.61 7.08 8.33
C SER A 370 19.54 6.63 9.46
N THR A 371 20.61 7.37 9.73
CA THR A 371 21.66 6.98 10.68
C THR A 371 22.10 8.13 11.58
N LEU A 372 22.78 7.79 12.69
CA LEU A 372 23.33 8.79 13.61
C LEU A 372 24.48 9.57 12.97
N GLU A 373 25.27 8.93 12.13
CA GLU A 373 26.40 9.54 11.44
C GLU A 373 25.92 10.56 10.40
N GLU A 374 24.84 10.25 9.65
CA GLU A 374 24.16 11.22 8.77
C GLU A 374 23.63 12.42 9.57
N PHE A 375 22.99 12.17 10.72
CA PHE A 375 22.54 13.24 11.62
C PHE A 375 23.69 14.14 12.05
N ARG A 376 24.82 13.56 12.47
CA ARG A 376 26.00 14.31 12.95
C ARG A 376 26.58 15.22 11.87
N GLN A 377 26.67 14.75 10.62
CA GLN A 377 27.16 15.55 9.50
C GLN A 377 26.25 16.76 9.25
N ALA A 378 24.94 16.54 9.12
CA ALA A 378 23.98 17.63 8.93
C ALA A 378 23.94 18.60 10.12
N PHE A 379 24.08 18.08 11.35
CA PHE A 379 24.13 18.88 12.57
C PHE A 379 25.38 19.77 12.63
N ALA A 380 26.54 19.28 12.18
CA ALA A 380 27.76 20.08 12.09
C ALA A 380 27.59 21.23 11.08
N VAL A 381 26.98 20.96 9.92
CA VAL A 381 26.71 21.97 8.88
C VAL A 381 25.78 23.06 9.40
N VAL A 382 24.65 22.73 10.01
CA VAL A 382 23.72 23.75 10.54
C VAL A 382 24.32 24.54 11.68
N SER A 383 25.17 23.91 12.51
CA SER A 383 25.80 24.59 13.64
C SER A 383 26.88 25.58 13.21
N GLY A 384 27.59 25.31 12.10
CA GLY A 384 28.61 26.20 11.55
C GLY A 384 28.08 27.25 10.57
N GLY A 385 27.12 26.89 9.71
CA GLY A 385 26.65 27.73 8.60
C GLY A 385 25.16 28.12 8.65
N GLY A 386 24.45 27.74 9.71
CA GLY A 386 23.04 28.05 9.91
C GLY A 386 22.10 27.43 8.87
N GLN A 387 20.92 28.03 8.73
CA GLN A 387 19.85 27.56 7.83
C GLN A 387 20.30 27.45 6.36
N GLY A 388 20.99 28.46 5.84
CA GLY A 388 21.37 28.50 4.42
C GLY A 388 22.27 27.34 4.03
N ALA A 389 23.33 27.09 4.83
CA ALA A 389 24.26 26.00 4.59
C ALA A 389 23.60 24.62 4.70
N LEU A 390 22.65 24.43 5.62
CA LEU A 390 21.90 23.18 5.74
C LEU A 390 21.04 22.91 4.50
N VAL A 391 20.37 23.94 3.97
CA VAL A 391 19.55 23.81 2.75
C VAL A 391 20.43 23.45 1.56
N ASP A 392 21.56 24.14 1.38
CA ASP A 392 22.49 23.87 0.29
C ASP A 392 23.05 22.43 0.40
N PHE A 393 23.46 22.00 1.60
CA PHE A 393 23.95 20.64 1.85
C PHE A 393 22.95 19.54 1.45
N LEU A 394 21.65 19.72 1.72
CA LEU A 394 20.63 18.73 1.37
C LEU A 394 20.27 18.77 -0.12
N VAL A 395 20.08 19.97 -0.66
CA VAL A 395 19.69 20.18 -2.07
C VAL A 395 20.85 19.82 -3.02
N ASP A 396 22.10 19.93 -2.57
CA ASP A 396 23.30 19.57 -3.33
C ASP A 396 23.76 18.13 -3.16
N SER A 397 23.02 17.35 -2.36
CA SER A 397 23.30 15.94 -2.20
C SER A 397 23.08 15.16 -3.51
N ALA A 398 23.93 14.15 -3.75
CA ALA A 398 23.75 13.24 -4.88
C ALA A 398 22.41 12.47 -4.82
N GLU A 399 21.87 12.28 -3.62
CA GLU A 399 20.55 11.68 -3.43
C GLU A 399 19.44 12.57 -4.00
N TYR A 400 19.47 13.89 -3.72
CA TYR A 400 18.50 14.82 -4.26
C TYR A 400 18.51 14.79 -5.80
N GLY A 401 19.71 14.87 -6.40
CA GLY A 401 19.87 14.81 -7.85
C GLY A 401 19.39 13.50 -8.48
N ARG A 402 19.57 12.36 -7.81
CA ARG A 402 19.12 11.05 -8.31
C ARG A 402 17.60 10.88 -8.23
N ILE A 403 16.97 11.35 -7.16
CA ILE A 403 15.55 11.11 -6.89
C ILE A 403 14.65 12.16 -7.54
N TYR A 404 15.03 13.44 -7.44
CA TYR A 404 14.19 14.56 -7.90
C TYR A 404 14.74 15.25 -9.15
N GLY A 405 16.06 15.21 -9.34
CA GLY A 405 16.73 15.94 -10.41
C GLY A 405 16.53 17.46 -10.27
N GLU A 406 16.37 18.15 -11.41
CA GLU A 406 16.21 19.60 -11.45
C GLU A 406 14.75 20.07 -11.63
N GLU A 407 13.87 19.18 -12.07
CA GLU A 407 12.52 19.55 -12.53
C GLU A 407 11.40 19.07 -11.60
N THR A 408 11.65 18.03 -10.80
CA THR A 408 10.61 17.39 -9.98
C THR A 408 10.53 18.06 -8.61
N VAL A 409 9.31 18.37 -8.18
CA VAL A 409 9.06 18.82 -6.81
C VAL A 409 9.33 17.66 -5.84
N PRO A 410 10.06 17.88 -4.72
CA PRO A 410 10.22 16.84 -3.72
C PRO A 410 8.88 16.33 -3.19
N TYR A 411 8.83 15.06 -2.83
CA TYR A 411 7.63 14.40 -2.30
C TYR A 411 8.01 13.52 -1.13
N LEU A 412 7.04 13.26 -0.23
CA LEU A 412 7.23 12.34 0.89
C LEU A 412 7.44 10.90 0.38
N ARG A 413 8.54 10.29 0.81
CA ARG A 413 8.95 8.93 0.47
C ARG A 413 8.46 7.98 1.54
N ASP A 414 7.15 7.79 1.54
CA ASP A 414 6.46 6.97 2.50
C ASP A 414 6.35 5.49 2.06
N LEU A 415 5.59 4.68 2.80
CA LEU A 415 5.27 3.30 2.51
C LEU A 415 4.69 3.16 1.11
N GLY A 416 5.25 2.23 0.34
CA GLY A 416 4.87 2.02 -1.04
C GLY A 416 5.78 2.73 -2.05
N GLU A 417 6.27 3.93 -1.75
CA GLU A 417 7.20 4.61 -2.64
C GLU A 417 8.58 3.98 -2.61
N GLU A 418 9.13 3.80 -1.39
CA GLU A 418 10.45 3.23 -1.16
C GLU A 418 10.43 2.22 -0.01
N ALA A 419 11.43 1.32 -0.01
CA ALA A 419 11.67 0.42 1.10
C ALA A 419 12.06 1.20 2.37
N GLN A 420 11.30 0.95 3.45
CA GLN A 420 11.48 1.64 4.73
C GLN A 420 12.43 0.86 5.65
N GLU A 421 13.27 1.59 6.37
CA GLU A 421 14.17 1.02 7.37
C GLU A 421 13.41 0.78 8.68
N SER A 422 13.72 -0.32 9.36
CA SER A 422 13.11 -0.62 10.66
C SER A 422 13.64 0.27 11.80
N ALA A 423 14.90 0.71 11.71
CA ALA A 423 15.58 1.47 12.76
C ALA A 423 14.93 2.83 13.07
N ASN A 424 14.37 3.48 12.05
CA ASN A 424 13.70 4.78 12.13
C ASN A 424 12.20 4.69 11.83
N TRP A 425 11.58 3.51 12.01
CA TRP A 425 10.15 3.30 11.76
C TRP A 425 9.29 4.35 12.49
N GLY A 426 9.32 4.36 13.82
CA GLY A 426 8.47 5.25 14.63
C GLY A 426 8.71 6.76 14.39
N PRO A 427 9.96 7.26 14.34
CA PRO A 427 10.21 8.66 14.05
C PRO A 427 9.74 9.07 12.65
N ASN A 428 9.89 8.22 11.63
CA ASN A 428 9.38 8.49 10.27
C ASN A 428 7.85 8.66 10.28
N ARG A 429 7.13 7.76 10.97
CA ARG A 429 5.66 7.84 11.08
C ARG A 429 5.22 9.14 11.75
N LYS A 430 5.92 9.59 12.80
CA LYS A 430 5.63 10.87 13.46
C LYS A 430 5.99 12.07 12.59
N LEU A 431 7.06 11.99 11.81
CA LEU A 431 7.58 13.07 10.98
C LEU A 431 6.65 13.42 9.80
N PHE A 432 6.01 12.43 9.20
CA PHE A 432 5.13 12.66 8.04
C PHE A 432 3.72 13.15 8.40
N ASN A 433 3.44 13.43 9.68
CA ASN A 433 2.20 14.03 10.11
C ASN A 433 2.30 15.55 10.20
N TYR A 434 1.18 16.26 10.00
CA TYR A 434 1.09 17.71 10.25
C TYR A 434 1.48 18.09 11.68
N ALA A 435 1.30 17.15 12.63
CA ALA A 435 1.66 17.34 14.03
C ALA A 435 3.18 17.39 14.29
N ALA A 436 4.00 16.96 13.31
CA ALA A 436 5.46 16.95 13.44
C ALA A 436 6.01 18.34 13.78
N ARG A 437 5.47 19.40 13.17
CA ARG A 437 5.89 20.78 13.44
C ARG A 437 5.82 21.18 14.92
N PHE A 438 4.85 20.67 15.65
CA PHE A 438 4.62 21.03 17.05
C PHE A 438 5.48 20.23 18.04
N GLN A 439 6.19 19.20 17.55
CA GLN A 439 7.13 18.45 18.36
C GLN A 439 8.46 19.20 18.43
N GLY A 440 8.72 19.86 19.56
CA GLY A 440 9.99 20.56 19.80
C GLY A 440 11.17 19.65 20.17
N ALA A 441 10.90 18.47 20.73
CA ALA A 441 11.92 17.50 21.11
C ALA A 441 12.42 16.71 19.88
N PRO A 442 13.74 16.57 19.68
CA PRO A 442 14.29 15.82 18.56
C PRO A 442 14.00 14.32 18.73
N GLN A 443 13.54 13.66 17.67
CA GLN A 443 13.09 12.27 17.68
C GLN A 443 14.16 11.27 17.21
N TYR A 444 15.04 11.66 16.28
CA TYR A 444 15.97 10.74 15.61
C TYR A 444 17.22 10.55 16.45
N VAL A 445 17.89 11.64 16.84
CA VAL A 445 19.12 11.55 17.65
C VAL A 445 18.88 10.88 19.00
N THR A 446 17.73 11.12 19.61
CA THR A 446 17.31 10.50 20.88
C THR A 446 17.02 9.02 20.69
N SER A 447 16.35 8.62 19.61
CA SER A 447 16.11 7.21 19.28
C SER A 447 17.41 6.46 18.98
N PHE A 448 18.26 6.99 18.08
CA PHE A 448 19.51 6.33 17.70
C PHE A 448 20.50 6.23 18.87
N SER A 449 20.59 7.25 19.72
CA SER A 449 21.43 7.19 20.92
C SER A 449 20.82 6.27 21.99
N GLY A 450 19.50 6.28 22.17
CA GLY A 450 18.79 5.41 23.11
C GLY A 450 18.99 3.93 22.79
N GLN A 451 18.90 3.55 21.51
CA GLN A 451 19.14 2.18 21.04
C GLN A 451 20.57 1.66 21.32
N ARG A 452 21.54 2.57 21.51
CA ARG A 452 22.96 2.23 21.81
C ARG A 452 23.29 2.32 23.31
N ARG A 453 22.33 2.72 24.16
CA ARG A 453 22.51 2.92 25.60
C ARG A 453 21.76 1.85 26.40
N PRO A 454 22.14 1.60 27.67
CA PRO A 454 21.35 0.78 28.58
C PRO A 454 19.97 1.38 28.82
N LEU A 455 19.10 0.63 29.53
CA LEU A 455 17.76 1.10 29.87
C LEU A 455 17.82 2.50 30.53
N PRO A 456 16.97 3.44 30.09
CA PRO A 456 16.93 4.77 30.66
C PRO A 456 16.39 4.74 32.10
N ASP A 457 16.82 5.70 32.91
CA ASP A 457 16.20 5.95 34.22
C ASP A 457 14.86 6.68 34.04
N GLN A 458 13.78 5.89 34.00
CA GLN A 458 12.40 6.38 33.89
C GLN A 458 11.43 5.32 34.42
N HIS A 459 10.17 5.70 34.64
CA HIS A 459 9.11 4.74 34.94
C HIS A 459 8.96 3.63 33.87
N ALA A 460 8.60 2.42 34.31
CA ALA A 460 8.43 1.26 33.43
C ALA A 460 7.40 1.48 32.30
N TYR A 461 6.32 2.19 32.60
CA TYR A 461 5.26 2.54 31.65
C TYR A 461 5.52 3.83 30.84
N GLY A 462 6.70 4.43 30.97
CA GLY A 462 7.09 5.66 30.28
C GLY A 462 7.21 6.87 31.22
N GLY A 463 8.07 7.82 30.86
CA GLY A 463 8.50 8.87 31.77
C GLY A 463 7.49 9.95 32.16
N ALA A 464 6.28 9.94 31.59
CA ALA A 464 5.18 10.79 32.07
C ALA A 464 4.51 10.25 33.35
N ASN A 465 4.83 9.02 33.77
CA ASN A 465 4.27 8.40 34.98
C ASN A 465 5.05 8.73 36.25
N ASP A 466 6.24 9.31 36.14
CA ASP A 466 6.98 9.81 37.30
C ASP A 466 6.46 11.22 37.67
N PRO A 467 5.98 11.45 38.90
CA PRO A 467 5.58 12.78 39.33
C PRO A 467 6.80 13.69 39.51
N LEU A 468 6.58 14.99 39.38
CA LEU A 468 7.59 15.98 39.75
C LEU A 468 7.74 16.02 41.28
N ALA A 469 8.96 15.83 41.76
CA ALA A 469 9.28 15.90 43.18
C ALA A 469 9.11 17.35 43.69
N ASN A 470 7.98 17.62 44.33
CA ASN A 470 7.65 18.89 44.96
C ASN A 470 6.85 18.66 46.25
N GLN A 471 6.63 19.72 47.04
CA GLN A 471 5.89 19.63 48.31
C GLN A 471 4.38 19.46 48.13
N TYR A 472 3.83 19.91 46.99
CA TYR A 472 2.38 20.03 46.78
C TYR A 472 1.74 18.80 46.10
N GLY A 473 2.55 17.87 45.58
CA GLY A 473 2.14 16.58 45.02
C GLY A 473 1.41 16.66 43.67
N ALA A 474 1.11 15.48 43.10
CA ALA A 474 0.20 15.25 41.96
C ALA A 474 0.47 16.03 40.65
N ILE A 475 1.70 16.51 40.42
CA ILE A 475 2.07 17.14 39.14
C ILE A 475 2.83 16.13 38.27
N PHE A 476 2.26 15.77 37.12
CA PHE A 476 2.87 14.86 36.14
C PHE A 476 3.24 15.61 34.85
N PRO A 477 4.34 15.22 34.18
CA PRO A 477 4.63 15.70 32.83
C PRO A 477 3.49 15.36 31.86
N SER A 478 3.18 16.28 30.94
CA SER A 478 2.19 16.01 29.90
C SER A 478 2.69 14.92 28.94
N SER A 479 1.84 13.94 28.65
CA SER A 479 2.12 12.90 27.65
C SER A 479 1.88 13.40 26.21
N THR A 480 1.14 14.49 26.04
CA THR A 480 0.76 15.03 24.73
C THR A 480 1.54 16.28 24.35
N ASN A 481 1.90 17.12 25.33
CA ASN A 481 2.65 18.35 25.10
C ASN A 481 4.15 18.12 25.33
N ALA A 482 4.94 18.19 24.25
CA ALA A 482 6.39 18.05 24.25
C ALA A 482 6.90 16.79 25.01
N PRO A 483 6.48 15.57 24.63
CA PRO A 483 6.93 14.35 25.29
C PRO A 483 8.45 14.22 25.21
N ARG A 484 9.10 14.14 26.38
CA ARG A 484 10.58 14.13 26.50
C ARG A 484 11.18 12.74 26.64
N THR A 485 10.37 11.76 27.01
CA THR A 485 10.81 10.39 27.29
C THR A 485 10.32 9.42 26.23
N LEU A 486 11.20 8.53 25.80
CA LEU A 486 10.89 7.49 24.84
C LEU A 486 10.32 6.27 25.55
N ALA A 487 9.55 5.44 24.84
CA ALA A 487 9.13 4.15 25.39
C ALA A 487 10.37 3.24 25.56
N ALA A 488 10.45 2.50 26.65
CA ALA A 488 11.56 1.58 26.90
C ALA A 488 11.03 0.19 27.25
N GLY A 489 11.77 -0.85 26.83
CA GLY A 489 11.38 -2.25 27.00
C GLY A 489 11.76 -2.78 28.38
N PHE A 490 11.09 -2.35 29.43
CA PHE A 490 11.31 -2.89 30.77
C PHE A 490 10.69 -4.29 30.87
N GLY A 491 11.51 -5.29 31.24
CA GLY A 491 11.05 -6.64 31.53
C GLY A 491 10.40 -6.75 32.91
N TYR A 492 9.77 -7.89 33.18
CA TYR A 492 9.14 -8.18 34.48
C TYR A 492 10.15 -8.11 35.63
N ASP A 493 11.35 -8.67 35.43
CA ASP A 493 12.43 -8.70 36.42
C ASP A 493 13.36 -7.48 36.31
N THR A 494 12.80 -6.27 36.40
CA THR A 494 13.59 -5.02 36.39
C THR A 494 13.48 -4.27 37.70
N ARG A 495 14.60 -3.66 38.15
CA ARG A 495 14.66 -2.83 39.35
C ARG A 495 15.21 -1.45 38.99
N ARG A 496 14.50 -0.40 39.40
CA ARG A 496 14.98 0.98 39.26
C ARG A 496 15.94 1.29 40.41
N LEU A 497 17.07 1.91 40.08
CA LEU A 497 18.02 2.39 41.07
C LEU A 497 17.49 3.69 41.69
N PHE A 498 17.11 3.65 42.98
CA PHE A 498 16.73 4.85 43.71
C PHE A 498 17.95 5.45 44.41
N VAL A 499 18.06 6.78 44.38
CA VAL A 499 19.09 7.51 45.11
C VAL A 499 18.55 7.83 46.51
N GLY A 500 19.26 7.41 47.55
CA GLY A 500 18.91 7.72 48.93
C GLY A 500 19.02 9.22 49.23
N SER A 501 18.12 9.75 50.06
CA SER A 501 18.10 11.17 50.46
C SER A 501 19.11 11.52 51.56
N ALA A 502 19.77 10.52 52.16
CA ALA A 502 20.82 10.67 53.17
C ALA A 502 22.17 10.15 52.62
N PRO A 503 23.31 10.71 53.07
CA PRO A 503 24.64 10.24 52.64
C PRO A 503 24.79 8.75 52.95
N GLY A 504 25.04 7.98 51.88
CA GLY A 504 24.83 6.54 51.82
C GLY A 504 25.56 5.78 52.91
N LEU A 505 24.80 5.24 53.85
CA LEU A 505 25.11 4.14 54.77
C LEU A 505 23.86 3.90 55.62
N SER A 506 22.83 3.31 55.03
CA SER A 506 21.79 2.61 55.79
C SER A 506 21.60 1.28 55.09
N ALA A 507 22.34 0.28 55.61
CA ALA A 507 22.30 -1.11 55.19
C ALA A 507 20.90 -1.70 55.38
#